data_AF-A0A965CFS0-F1
#
_entry.id   AF-A0A965CFS0-F1
#
_cell.length_a   1.000
_cell.length_b   1.000
_cell.length_c   1.000
_cell.angle_alpha   90.00
_cell.angle_beta   90.00
_cell.angle_gamma   90.00
#
_symmetry.space_group_name_H-M   'P 1'
#
loop_
_entity.id
_entity.type
_entity.pdbx_description
1 polymer ?
#
loop_
_entity_poly.entity_id
_entity_poly.type
_entity_poly.pdbx_seq_one_letter_code
_entity_poly.pdbx_strand_id
1 'polypeptide(L)' 'MTSQDINEAIHLLKDDNLVWGSELEEIRHELASLLQLSQAYPLLIPVAEGLSKRLINPGKNYSLNLETRDA' A
#
# COMPACT_ATOMS: atom_id res chain seq x y z
N MET A 1 -0.51 4.53 -11.98
CA MET A 1 -0.05 5.24 -10.78
C MET A 1 1.26 5.91 -11.11
N THR A 2 1.32 7.23 -11.05
CA THR A 2 2.51 8.03 -11.32
C THR A 2 3.41 8.10 -10.09
N SER A 3 4.69 8.48 -10.25
CA SER A 3 5.57 8.71 -9.09
C SER A 3 5.05 9.82 -8.17
N GLN A 4 4.35 10.81 -8.73
CA GLN A 4 3.70 11.87 -7.94
C GLN A 4 2.58 11.29 -7.07
N ASP A 5 1.70 10.45 -7.63
CA ASP A 5 0.62 9.80 -6.88
C ASP A 5 1.17 8.97 -5.71
N ILE A 6 2.30 8.27 -5.93
CA ILE A 6 2.96 7.45 -4.89
C ILE A 6 3.48 8.34 -3.76
N ASN A 7 4.12 9.46 -4.09
CA ASN A 7 4.67 10.37 -3.08
C ASN A 7 3.55 11.02 -2.27
N GLU A 8 2.47 11.48 -2.91
CA GLU A 8 1.30 12.02 -2.20
C GLU A 8 0.67 10.99 -1.26
N ALA A 9 0.53 9.74 -1.70
CA ALA A 9 0.02 8.66 -0.86
C ALA A 9 0.94 8.37 0.35
N ILE A 10 2.27 8.36 0.16
CA ILE A 10 3.23 8.19 1.25
C ILE A 10 3.10 9.33 2.26
N HIS A 11 2.97 10.58 1.80
CA HIS A 11 2.78 11.74 2.66
C HIS A 11 1.53 11.62 3.52
N LEU A 12 0.39 11.23 2.93
CA LEU A 12 -0.86 11.01 3.67
C LEU A 12 -0.72 9.87 4.70
N LEU A 13 -0.08 8.76 4.34
CA LEU A 13 0.11 7.62 5.25
C LEU A 13 1.05 7.96 6.42
N LYS A 14 1.93 8.93 6.26
CA LYS A 14 2.88 9.38 7.30
C LYS A 14 2.45 10.67 7.99
N ASP A 15 1.26 11.19 7.71
CA ASP A 15 0.75 12.40 8.36
C ASP A 15 0.40 12.09 9.83
N ASP A 16 1.18 12.67 10.74
CA ASP A 16 0.99 12.51 12.19
C ASP A 16 -0.30 13.18 12.70
N ASN A 17 -0.94 14.04 11.89
CA ASN A 17 -2.23 14.63 12.23
C ASN A 17 -3.40 13.66 11.96
N LEU A 18 -3.17 12.59 11.21
CA LEU A 18 -4.16 11.55 10.97
C LEU A 18 -4.06 10.49 12.06
N VAL A 19 -5.13 10.37 12.84
CA VAL A 19 -5.26 9.32 13.86
C VAL A 19 -5.83 8.06 13.22
N TRP A 20 -5.06 6.98 13.25
CA TRP A 20 -5.47 5.68 12.76
C TRP A 20 -5.85 4.77 13.93
N GLY A 21 -6.74 3.81 13.70
CA GLY A 21 -6.98 2.75 14.69
C GLY A 21 -5.70 1.94 14.89
N SER A 22 -5.46 1.47 16.12
CA SER A 22 -4.23 0.73 16.48
C SER A 22 -3.95 -0.47 15.57
N GLU A 23 -4.99 -1.18 15.13
CA GLU A 23 -4.87 -2.33 14.22
C GLU A 23 -4.47 -1.94 12.78
N LEU A 24 -4.70 -0.68 12.39
CA LEU A 24 -4.39 -0.17 11.05
C LEU A 24 -3.06 0.57 11.02
N GLU A 25 -2.53 0.96 12.18
CA GLU A 25 -1.29 1.72 12.28
C GLU A 25 -0.09 0.94 11.73
N GLU A 26 0.01 -0.36 12.03
CA GLU A 26 1.05 -1.23 11.47
C GLU A 26 0.93 -1.34 9.94
N ILE A 27 -0.29 -1.61 9.44
CA ILE A 27 -0.57 -1.77 8.01
C ILE A 27 -0.27 -0.46 7.25
N ARG A 28 -0.54 0.69 7.86
CA ARG A 28 -0.22 2.02 7.33
C ARG A 28 1.28 2.20 7.13
N HIS A 29 2.09 1.90 8.15
CA HIS A 29 3.55 2.03 8.07
C HIS A 29 4.15 1.07 7.04
N GLU A 30 3.63 -0.16 6.97
CA GLU A 30 4.05 -1.17 6.01
C GLU A 30 3.70 -0.73 4.58
N LEU A 31 2.48 -0.23 4.34
CA LEU A 31 2.08 0.30 3.03
C LEU A 31 2.94 1.49 2.60
N ALA A 32 3.21 2.44 3.49
CA ALA A 32 4.05 3.59 3.17
C ALA A 32 5.48 3.17 2.77
N SER A 33 6.02 2.15 3.44
CA SER A 33 7.33 1.58 3.14
C SER A 33 7.35 0.84 1.80
N LEU A 34 6.31 0.06 1.51
CA LEU A 34 6.18 -0.66 0.23
C LEU A 34 5.98 0.28 -0.95
N LEU A 35 5.18 1.34 -0.78
CA LEU A 35 5.04 2.39 -1.79
C LEU A 35 6.39 3.06 -2.08
N GLN A 36 7.18 3.38 -1.05
CA GLN A 36 8.53 3.93 -1.23
C GLN A 36 9.44 2.97 -2.02
N LEU A 37 9.45 1.68 -1.66
CA LEU A 37 10.26 0.67 -2.34
C LEU A 37 9.79 0.41 -3.77
N SER A 38 8.48 0.50 -4.04
CA SER A 38 7.90 0.27 -5.36
C SER A 38 8.38 1.27 -6.43
N GLN A 39 8.85 2.45 -6.01
CA GLN A 39 9.45 3.43 -6.91
C GLN A 39 10.76 2.92 -7.53
N ALA A 40 11.52 2.10 -6.80
CA ALA A 40 12.72 1.43 -7.28
C ALA A 40 12.43 0.02 -7.83
N TYR A 41 11.40 -0.65 -7.30
CA TYR A 41 11.04 -2.03 -7.64
C TYR A 41 9.56 -2.13 -8.05
N PRO A 42 9.21 -1.89 -9.33
CA PRO A 42 7.82 -1.89 -9.80
C PRO A 42 7.04 -3.19 -9.53
N LEU A 43 7.73 -4.32 -9.34
CA LEU A 43 7.12 -5.60 -8.96
C LEU A 43 6.38 -5.56 -7.61
N LEU A 44 6.68 -4.56 -6.77
CA LEU A 44 6.04 -4.38 -5.47
C LEU A 44 4.70 -3.61 -5.55
N ILE A 45 4.38 -3.00 -6.70
CA ILE A 45 3.12 -2.27 -6.88
C ILE A 45 1.89 -3.13 -6.56
N PRO A 46 1.77 -4.38 -7.07
CA PRO A 46 0.64 -5.26 -6.73
C PRO A 46 0.53 -5.57 -5.23
N VAL A 47 1.67 -5.64 -4.52
CA VAL A 47 1.72 -5.87 -3.07
C VAL A 47 1.21 -4.65 -2.32
N ALA A 48 1.66 -3.45 -2.71
CA ALA A 48 1.15 -2.20 -2.15
C ALA A 48 -0.36 -2.02 -2.41
N GLU A 49 -0.84 -2.37 -3.61
CA GLU A 49 -2.28 -2.37 -3.93
C GLU A 49 -3.08 -3.36 -3.09
N GLY A 50 -2.48 -4.49 -2.71
CA GLY A 50 -3.11 -5.45 -1.82
C GLY A 50 -3.29 -4.95 -0.40
N LEU A 51 -2.25 -4.31 0.14
CA LEU A 51 -2.31 -3.72 1.47
C LEU A 51 -3.25 -2.51 1.51
N SER A 52 -3.30 -1.68 0.47
CA SER A 52 -4.23 -0.55 0.42
C SER A 52 -5.70 -1.02 0.43
N LYS A 53 -6.01 -2.13 -0.24
CA LYS A 53 -7.34 -2.75 -0.19
C LYS A 53 -7.69 -3.27 1.20
N ARG A 54 -6.72 -3.81 1.95
CA ARG A 54 -6.92 -4.24 3.35
C ARG A 54 -7.18 -3.07 4.30
N LEU A 55 -6.54 -1.91 4.06
CA LEU A 55 -6.82 -0.69 4.83
C LEU A 55 -8.25 -0.17 4.64
N ILE A 56 -8.78 -0.25 3.41
CA ILE A 56 -10.14 0.21 3.10
C ILE A 56 -11.20 -0.82 3.55
N ASN A 57 -10.85 -2.10 3.56
CA ASN A 57 -11.75 -3.21 3.89
C ASN A 57 -11.12 -4.16 4.93
N PRO A 58 -10.95 -3.70 6.19
CA PRO A 58 -10.43 -4.55 7.25
C PRO A 58 -11.35 -5.75 7.46
N GLY A 59 -10.81 -6.96 7.31
CA GLY A 59 -11.54 -8.23 7.46
C GLY A 59 -11.72 -9.06 6.17
N LYS A 60 -11.39 -8.52 5.00
CA LYS A 60 -11.27 -9.34 3.77
C LYS A 60 -9.81 -9.66 3.49
N ASN A 61 -9.48 -10.96 3.41
CA ASN A 61 -8.18 -11.40 2.93
C ASN A 61 -8.05 -11.01 1.46
N TYR A 62 -7.13 -10.08 1.18
CA TYR A 62 -6.72 -9.80 -0.18
C TYR A 62 -5.81 -10.93 -0.65
N SER A 63 -6.32 -11.78 -1.54
CA SER A 63 -5.47 -12.71 -2.29
C SER A 63 -4.90 -11.95 -3.48
N LEU A 64 -3.57 -11.84 -3.52
CA LEU A 64 -2.85 -11.46 -4.73
C LEU A 64 -3.08 -12.60 -5.73
N ASN A 65 -4.08 -12.47 -6.60
CA ASN A 65 -4.16 -13.33 -7.78
C ASN A 65 -3.01 -12.91 -8.71
N LEU A 66 -1.82 -13.44 -8.41
CA LEU A 66 -0.65 -13.48 -9.30
C LEU A 66 -0.86 -14.51 -10.41
N GLU A 67 -2.10 -14.67 -10.90
CA GLU A 67 -2.36 -15.41 -12.12
C GLU A 67 -1.77 -14.60 -13.27
N THR A 68 -0.46 -14.83 -13.46
CA THR A 68 0.25 -14.83 -14.72
C THR A 68 -0.27 -13.80 -15.72
N ARG A 69 0.24 -12.57 -15.62
CA ARG A 69 0.52 -11.79 -16.84
C ARG A 69 1.73 -12.44 -17.54
N ASP A 70 1.54 -13.66 -18.02
CA ASP A 70 2.40 -14.25 -19.04
C ASP A 70 1.94 -13.71 -20.40
N ALA A 71 2.90 -13.11 -21.10
CA ALA A 71 3.01 -12.85 -22.54
C ALA A 71 1.82 -12.22 -23.29
#